data_AF-A0A192T8X7-F1
#
_entry.id   AF-A0A192T8X7-F1
#
_cell.length_a   1.000
_cell.length_b   1.000
_cell.length_c   1.000
_cell.angle_alpha   90.00
_cell.angle_beta   90.00
_cell.angle_gamma   90.00
#
_symmetry.space_group_name_H-M   'P 1'
#
loop_
_entity.id
_entity.type
_entity.pdbx_description
1 polymer ?
#
loop_
_entity_poly.entity_id
_entity_poly.type
_entity_poly.pdbx_seq_one_letter_code
_entity_poly.pdbx_strand_id
1 'polypeptide(L)'
;MEWAALKSKQGRAAYDAETGDLRVKFSGSAPVRHADIPPHVYQNLLETNDPHFYYQYYIAPSRVPQARRGPISMITYGLKLVLLLAACSLLMATDLDPGHGGVFEESELRSN
;
A
#
# COMPACT_ATOMS: atom_id res chain seq x y z
N MET A 1 -6.41 -12.51 23.34
CA MET A 1 -6.87 -11.11 23.25
C MET A 1 -8.34 -11.09 22.84
N GLU A 2 -9.23 -10.65 23.72
CA GLU A 2 -10.68 -10.60 23.48
C GLU A 2 -11.14 -9.18 23.15
N TRP A 3 -12.16 -9.04 22.30
CA TRP A 3 -12.74 -7.75 21.94
C TRP A 3 -13.85 -7.34 22.90
N ALA A 4 -13.67 -6.22 23.60
CA ALA A 4 -14.69 -5.57 24.40
C ALA A 4 -15.35 -4.42 23.62
N ALA A 5 -16.66 -4.25 23.79
CA ALA A 5 -17.39 -3.13 23.20
C ALA A 5 -17.08 -1.82 23.94
N LEU A 6 -16.93 -0.72 23.19
CA LEU A 6 -16.83 0.63 23.76
C LEU A 6 -18.22 1.18 24.10
N LYS A 7 -18.31 2.08 25.09
CA LYS A 7 -19.59 2.67 25.54
C LYS A 7 -20.39 3.37 24.44
N SER A 8 -19.75 4.01 23.46
CA SER A 8 -20.44 4.65 22.34
C SER A 8 -21.15 3.67 21.39
N LYS A 9 -21.00 2.34 21.59
CA LYS A 9 -21.46 1.25 20.70
C LYS A 9 -20.89 1.30 19.27
N GLN A 10 -20.12 2.32 18.94
CA GLN A 10 -19.51 2.55 17.62
C GLN A 10 -18.06 2.07 17.54
N GLY A 11 -17.63 1.24 18.48
CA GLY A 11 -16.29 0.68 18.45
C GLY A 11 -16.07 -0.45 19.43
N ARG A 12 -14.92 -1.08 19.29
CA ARG A 12 -14.43 -2.15 20.17
C ARG A 12 -12.92 -2.05 20.35
N ALA A 13 -12.45 -2.53 21.49
CA ALA A 13 -11.04 -2.59 21.84
C ALA A 13 -10.65 -3.97 22.37
N ALA A 14 -9.44 -4.42 22.05
CA ALA A 14 -8.86 -5.65 22.58
C ALA A 14 -7.47 -5.34 23.14
N TYR A 15 -7.19 -5.81 24.35
CA TYR A 15 -5.94 -5.54 25.08
C TYR A 15 -5.24 -6.85 25.45
N ASP A 16 -3.91 -6.85 25.36
CA ASP A 16 -3.04 -7.93 25.82
C ASP A 16 -2.22 -7.39 27.00
N ALA A 17 -2.53 -7.90 28.19
CA ALA A 17 -1.92 -7.44 29.43
C ALA A 17 -0.44 -7.81 29.55
N GLU A 18 0.01 -8.86 28.85
CA GLU A 18 1.40 -9.31 28.91
C GLU A 18 2.31 -8.41 28.04
N THR A 19 1.79 -7.95 26.91
CA THR A 19 2.58 -7.19 25.91
C THR A 19 2.27 -5.70 25.90
N GLY A 20 1.18 -5.26 26.53
CA GLY A 20 0.70 -3.88 26.44
C GLY A 20 0.14 -3.52 25.05
N ASP A 21 -0.05 -4.51 24.18
CA ASP A 21 -0.66 -4.29 22.87
C ASP A 21 -2.13 -3.92 23.04
N LEU A 22 -2.56 -2.90 22.31
CA LEU A 22 -3.96 -2.50 22.18
C LEU A 22 -4.36 -2.53 20.71
N ARG A 23 -5.51 -3.12 20.42
CA ARG A 23 -6.19 -3.00 19.13
C ARG A 23 -7.49 -2.25 19.31
N VAL A 24 -7.71 -1.21 18.50
CA VAL A 24 -8.95 -0.42 18.49
C VAL A 24 -9.58 -0.49 17.11
N LYS A 25 -10.90 -0.65 17.06
CA LYS A 25 -11.68 -0.59 15.83
C LYS A 25 -12.93 0.24 16.05
N PHE A 26 -13.04 1.37 15.35
CA PHE A 26 -14.29 2.13 15.24
C PHE A 26 -15.09 1.69 14.00
N SER A 27 -16.40 1.93 14.00
CA SER A 27 -17.28 1.69 12.86
C SER A 27 -16.74 2.36 11.59
N GLY A 28 -16.77 1.65 10.46
CA GLY A 28 -16.26 2.16 9.18
C GLY A 28 -14.73 2.21 9.05
N SER A 29 -13.98 1.84 10.09
CA SER A 29 -12.50 1.84 10.07
C SER A 29 -11.90 0.44 10.15
N ALA A 30 -10.69 0.30 9.62
CA ALA A 30 -9.86 -0.89 9.84
C ALA A 30 -9.33 -0.89 11.29
N PRO A 31 -9.10 -2.07 11.91
CA PRO A 31 -8.46 -2.14 13.21
C PRO A 31 -7.06 -1.51 13.20
N VAL A 32 -6.77 -0.69 14.21
CA VAL A 32 -5.48 -0.05 14.44
C VAL A 32 -4.80 -0.69 15.64
N ARG A 33 -3.48 -0.92 15.54
CA ARG A 33 -2.65 -1.47 16.63
C ARG A 33 -1.80 -0.36 17.26
N HIS A 34 -1.70 -0.42 18.58
CA HIS A 34 -0.86 0.41 19.42
C HIS A 34 -0.06 -0.53 20.32
N ALA A 35 1.18 -0.16 20.62
CA ALA A 35 2.04 -0.87 21.56
C ALA A 35 2.26 0.01 22.79
N ASP A 36 2.80 -0.59 23.85
CA ASP A 36 3.19 0.11 25.07
C ASP A 36 2.03 0.90 25.72
N ILE A 37 0.79 0.40 25.59
CA ILE A 37 -0.38 1.01 26.21
C ILE A 37 -0.48 0.53 27.67
N PRO A 38 -0.47 1.44 28.65
CA PRO A 38 -0.66 1.07 30.04
C PRO A 38 -2.07 0.50 30.30
N PRO A 39 -2.24 -0.45 31.24
CA PRO A 39 -3.54 -1.06 31.53
C PRO A 39 -4.64 -0.05 31.88
N HIS A 40 -4.31 1.01 32.63
CA HIS A 40 -5.28 2.05 33.01
C HIS A 40 -5.79 2.86 31.81
N VAL A 41 -4.99 3.02 30.74
CA VAL A 41 -5.42 3.72 29.52
C VAL A 41 -6.46 2.87 28.77
N TYR A 42 -6.28 1.55 28.71
CA TYR A 42 -7.28 0.63 28.16
C TYR A 42 -8.57 0.67 28.98
N GLN A 43 -8.47 0.65 30.32
CA GLN A 43 -9.64 0.69 31.18
C GLN A 43 -10.42 2.01 31.02
N ASN A 44 -9.72 3.15 31.00
CA ASN A 44 -10.31 4.46 30.73
C ASN A 44 -11.03 4.52 29.37
N LEU A 45 -10.48 3.86 28.34
CA LEU A 45 -11.12 3.78 27.02
C LEU A 45 -12.45 2.99 27.06
N LEU A 46 -12.56 1.96 27.90
CA LEU A 46 -13.82 1.22 28.08
C LEU A 46 -14.84 2.03 28.88
N GLU A 47 -14.38 2.79 29.87
CA GLU A 47 -15.22 3.49 30.84
C GLU A 47 -15.66 4.89 30.40
N THR A 48 -14.94 5.54 29.48
CA THR A 48 -15.27 6.88 28.99
C THR A 48 -16.60 6.93 28.24
N ASN A 49 -17.35 8.01 28.43
CA ASN A 49 -18.59 8.26 27.70
C ASN A 49 -18.33 8.73 26.25
N ASP A 50 -17.13 9.24 25.96
CA ASP A 50 -16.69 9.58 24.61
C ASP A 50 -15.38 8.85 24.25
N PRO A 51 -15.48 7.60 23.77
CA PRO A 51 -14.33 6.80 23.38
C PRO A 51 -13.58 7.37 22.18
N HIS A 52 -14.25 8.12 21.28
CA HIS A 52 -13.60 8.66 20.09
C HIS A 52 -12.69 9.83 20.47
N PHE A 53 -13.19 10.76 21.30
CA PHE A 53 -12.39 11.84 21.85
C PHE A 53 -11.21 11.29 22.67
N TYR A 54 -11.48 10.36 23.59
CA TYR A 54 -10.42 9.78 24.43
C TYR A 54 -9.33 9.11 23.59
N TYR A 55 -9.72 8.30 22.61
CA TYR A 55 -8.79 7.67 21.70
C TYR A 55 -7.92 8.69 20.96
N GLN A 56 -8.52 9.75 20.42
CA GLN A 56 -7.82 10.73 19.59
C GLN A 56 -6.73 11.47 20.36
N TYR A 57 -6.95 11.78 21.64
CA TYR A 57 -6.01 12.53 22.47
C TYR A 57 -4.99 11.66 23.21
N TYR A 58 -5.39 10.48 23.70
CA TYR A 58 -4.56 9.69 24.61
C TYR A 58 -3.95 8.43 23.97
N ILE A 59 -4.46 7.97 22.83
CA ILE A 59 -4.05 6.67 22.23
C ILE A 59 -3.56 6.82 20.79
N ALA A 60 -4.21 7.64 19.97
CA ALA A 60 -3.84 7.82 18.57
C ALA A 60 -2.36 8.20 18.36
N PRO A 61 -1.71 9.03 19.22
CA PRO A 61 -0.29 9.37 19.07
C PRO A 61 0.68 8.17 19.21
N SER A 62 0.31 7.11 19.94
CA SER A 62 1.16 5.90 20.13
C SER A 62 0.93 4.84 19.06
N ARG A 63 0.36 5.23 17.92
CA ARG A 63 0.09 4.31 16.82
C ARG A 63 1.38 3.70 16.29
N VAL A 64 1.42 2.37 16.29
CA VAL A 64 2.52 1.65 15.63
C VAL A 64 2.25 1.66 14.12
N PRO A 65 3.22 2.05 13.28
CA PRO A 65 3.10 1.90 11.84
C PRO A 65 2.78 0.43 11.54
N GLN A 66 1.66 0.19 10.87
CA GLN A 66 1.45 -1.13 10.28
C GLN A 66 2.55 -1.29 9.25
N ALA A 67 3.56 -2.11 9.56
CA ALA A 67 4.46 -2.63 8.55
C ALA A 67 3.54 -3.25 7.49
N ARG A 68 3.46 -2.61 6.32
CA ARG A 68 2.67 -3.10 5.19
C ARG A 68 3.29 -4.42 4.74
N ARG A 69 2.99 -5.52 5.44
CA ARG A 69 3.09 -6.88 4.92
C ARG A 69 1.85 -7.14 4.06
N GLY A 70 1.61 -6.27 3.08
CA GLY A 70 1.01 -6.77 1.85
C GLY A 70 2.12 -7.52 1.13
N PRO A 71 1.89 -8.70 0.56
CA PRO A 71 2.84 -9.22 -0.42
C PRO A 71 3.03 -8.11 -1.43
N ILE A 72 4.26 -7.60 -1.57
CA ILE A 72 4.62 -6.78 -2.73
C ILE A 72 4.27 -7.68 -3.90
N SER A 73 3.16 -7.39 -4.58
CA SER A 73 2.62 -8.25 -5.61
C SER A 73 3.62 -8.28 -6.75
N MET A 74 4.52 -9.27 -6.73
CA MET A 74 5.49 -9.52 -7.80
C MET A 74 4.78 -9.65 -9.15
N ILE A 75 3.50 -10.05 -9.14
CA ILE A 75 2.63 -10.12 -10.31
C ILE A 75 2.43 -8.73 -10.93
N THR A 76 2.17 -7.69 -10.12
CA THR A 76 1.93 -6.34 -10.64
C THR A 76 3.20 -5.72 -11.21
N TYR A 77 4.36 -5.98 -10.58
CA TYR A 77 5.65 -5.52 -11.09
C TYR A 77 6.10 -6.31 -12.33
N GLY A 78 5.87 -7.62 -12.34
CA GLY A 78 6.15 -8.49 -13.48
C GLY A 78 5.33 -8.10 -14.71
N LEU A 79 4.03 -7.84 -14.55
CA LEU A 79 3.17 -7.39 -15.65
C LEU A 79 3.63 -6.04 -16.23
N LYS A 80 4.00 -5.08 -15.37
CA LYS A 80 4.54 -3.79 -15.82
C LYS A 80 5.84 -3.95 -16.60
N LEU A 81 6.73 -4.85 -16.16
CA LEU A 81 7.98 -5.13 -16.86
C LEU A 81 7.75 -5.77 -18.23
N VAL A 82 6.84 -6.75 -18.32
CA VAL A 82 6.48 -7.39 -19.60
C VAL A 82 5.92 -6.37 -20.59
N LEU A 83 5.03 -5.48 -20.15
CA LEU A 83 4.50 -4.41 -20.99
C LEU A 83 5.58 -3.43 -21.45
N LEU A 84 6.52 -3.08 -20.57
CA LEU A 84 7.67 -2.23 -20.90
C LEU A 84 8.54 -2.90 -21.98
N LEU A 85 8.88 -4.19 -21.80
CA LEU A 85 9.69 -4.95 -22.74
C LEU A 85 8.99 -5.15 -24.10
N ALA A 86 7.68 -5.35 -24.10
CA ALA A 86 6.89 -5.43 -25.33
C ALA A 86 6.89 -4.10 -26.10
N ALA A 87 6.71 -2.97 -25.39
CA ALA A 87 6.78 -1.64 -26.00
C ALA A 87 8.18 -1.33 -26.56
N CYS A 88 9.25 -1.64 -25.82
CA CYS A 88 10.62 -1.47 -26.29
C CYS A 88 10.92 -2.34 -27.52
N SER A 89 10.45 -3.59 -27.54
CA SER A 89 10.61 -4.49 -28.68
C SER A 89 9.88 -3.97 -29.92
N LEU A 90 8.67 -3.42 -29.75
CA LEU A 90 7.89 -2.86 -30.86
C LEU A 90 8.57 -1.63 -31.46
N LEU A 91 9.11 -0.73 -30.64
CA LEU A 91 9.85 0.44 -31.10
C LEU A 91 11.09 0.04 -31.92
N MET A 92 11.84 -0.97 -31.46
CA MET A 92 13.00 -1.48 -32.20
C MET A 92 12.60 -2.18 -33.51
N ALA A 93 11.45 -2.87 -33.54
CA ALA A 93 10.95 -3.51 -34.76
C ALA A 93 10.49 -2.49 -35.82
N THR A 94 9.97 -1.34 -35.41
CA THR A 94 9.59 -0.24 -36.33
C THR A 94 10.79 0.55 -36.86
N ASP A 95 11.93 0.54 -36.16
CA ASP A 95 13.19 1.10 -36.67
C ASP A 95 13.84 0.19 -37.73
N LEU A 96 13.47 -1.09 -37.74
CA LEU A 96 14.02 -2.14 -38.62
C LEU A 96 13.15 -2.42 -39.86
N ASP A 97 12.25 -1.51 -40.26
CA ASP A 97 11.59 -1.57 -41.59
C ASP A 97 12.33 -0.66 -42.59
N PRO A 98 13.39 -1.14 -43.29
CA PRO A 98 13.94 -0.45 -44.45
C PRO A 98 13.03 -0.73 -45.64
N GLY A 99 11.86 -0.09 -45.62
CA GLY A 99 10.74 -0.44 -46.46
C GLY A 99 10.47 0.47 -47.66
N HIS A 100 11.31 1.44 -48.08
CA HIS A 100 11.18 2.06 -49.43
C HIS A 100 12.24 3.11 -49.78
N GLY A 101 12.78 3.02 -51.01
CA GLY A 101 13.20 4.21 -51.77
C GLY A 101 14.64 4.19 -52.27
N GLY A 102 14.86 3.67 -53.48
CA GLY A 102 16.13 3.81 -54.19
C GLY A 102 16.06 3.21 -55.59
N VAL A 103 15.41 3.90 -56.51
CA VAL A 103 15.57 3.67 -57.95
C VAL A 103 17.06 3.72 -58.26
N PHE A 104 17.62 2.64 -58.80
CA PHE A 104 18.94 2.66 -59.42
C PHE A 104 18.85 3.52 -60.69
N GLU A 105 19.21 4.80 -60.58
CA GLU A 105 19.65 5.56 -61.75
C GLU A 105 21.04 5.07 -62.13
N GLU A 106 21.08 4.21 -63.14
CA GLU A 106 22.29 3.84 -63.85
C GLU A 106 22.60 4.97 -64.85
N SER A 107 23.21 6.06 -64.36
CA SER A 107 23.65 7.18 -65.18
C SER A 107 25.09 7.56 -64.85
N GLU A 108 25.96 7.20 -65.79
CA GLU A 108 27.24 7.84 -66.13
C GLU A 108 28.42 7.78 -65.14
N LEU A 109 29.27 6.77 -65.33
CA LEU A 109 30.72 6.95 -65.15
C LEU A 109 31.46 6.54 -66.44
N ARG A 110 31.60 7.55 -67.28
CA ARG A 110 32.60 7.75 -68.33
C ARG A 110 33.93 7.03 -68.02
N SER A 111 34.30 6.07 -68.86
CA SER A 111 35.69 5.64 -69.03
C SER A 111 36.17 6.14 -70.40
N ASN A 112 37.43 6.61 -70.43
CA ASN A 112 38.15 7.20 -71.56
C ASN A 112 37.97 6.46 -72.89
#